data_AF-A0A950WKA2-F1
#
_entry.id   AF-A0A950WKA2-F1
#
_cell.length_a   1.000
_cell.length_b   1.000
_cell.length_c   1.000
_cell.angle_alpha   90.00
_cell.angle_beta   90.00
_cell.angle_gamma   90.00
#
_symmetry.space_group_name_H-M   'P 1'
#
loop_
_entity.id
_entity.type
_entity.pdbx_description
1 polymer ?
#
loop_
_entity_poly.entity_id
_entity_poly.type
_entity_poly.pdbx_seq_one_letter_code
_entity_poly.pdbx_strand_id
1 'polypeptide(L)'
;IWELRGCPYCRETHLVNFARPDIAAFVSNKFDMLELNILGSRKVTDFDGEELTEKQLAGKYAVRFTPTIQFFEGTADNLKQKPASEREVIRIPGYLRPDDFLDVFRYVAQKGDSNQTFRDFLKSERS
;
A
#
# COMPACT_ATOMS: atom_id res chain seq x y z
N ILE A 1 4.33 0.68 2.46
CA ILE A 1 5.03 0.97 1.19
C ILE A 1 6.36 0.24 1.17
N TRP A 2 6.67 -0.43 0.05
CA TRP A 2 7.90 -1.17 -0.18
C TRP A 2 8.84 -0.33 -1.03
N GLU A 3 10.04 -0.11 -0.50
CA GLU A 3 11.03 0.81 -1.04
C GLU A 3 12.36 0.11 -1.29
N LEU A 4 13.20 0.74 -2.12
CA LEU A 4 14.57 0.32 -2.36
C LEU A 4 15.48 1.55 -2.47
N ARG A 5 16.63 1.51 -1.79
CA ARG A 5 17.63 2.58 -1.90
C ARG A 5 18.08 2.73 -3.36
N GLY A 6 18.04 3.96 -3.87
CA GLY A 6 18.45 4.28 -5.24
C GLY A 6 17.37 4.07 -6.30
N CYS A 7 16.16 3.64 -5.92
CA CYS A 7 15.02 3.54 -6.82
C CYS A 7 14.49 4.94 -7.23
N PRO A 8 14.53 5.30 -8.53
CA PRO A 8 14.07 6.62 -8.98
C PRO A 8 12.56 6.85 -8.77
N TYR A 9 11.74 5.82 -9.00
CA TYR A 9 10.28 5.89 -8.85
C TYR A 9 9.83 5.99 -7.38
N CYS A 10 10.62 5.41 -6.49
CA CYS A 10 10.48 5.56 -5.05
C CYS A 10 10.69 7.03 -4.68
N ARG A 11 11.82 7.60 -5.11
CA ARG A 11 12.10 9.04 -4.95
C ARG A 11 10.98 9.91 -5.55
N GLU A 12 10.48 9.56 -6.73
CA GLU A 12 9.40 10.33 -7.38
C GLU A 12 8.09 10.27 -6.58
N THR A 13 7.72 9.10 -6.05
CA THR A 13 6.54 8.94 -5.18
C THR A 13 6.64 9.86 -3.95
N HIS A 14 7.81 9.96 -3.32
CA HIS A 14 8.01 10.85 -2.17
C HIS A 14 8.02 12.33 -2.55
N LEU A 15 8.76 12.70 -3.60
CA LEU A 15 9.00 14.11 -3.94
C LEU A 15 7.91 14.74 -4.83
N VAL A 16 7.04 13.93 -5.43
CA VAL A 16 5.95 14.41 -6.29
C VAL A 16 4.60 14.10 -5.65
N ASN A 17 4.33 12.83 -5.30
CA ASN A 17 3.02 12.45 -4.78
C ASN A 17 2.87 12.86 -3.31
N PHE A 18 3.76 12.41 -2.42
CA PHE A 18 3.68 12.78 -1.00
C PHE A 18 4.08 14.23 -0.72
N ALA A 19 4.72 14.93 -1.65
CA ALA A 19 4.98 16.36 -1.56
C ALA A 19 3.73 17.24 -1.80
N ARG A 20 2.69 16.68 -2.43
CA ARG A 20 1.42 17.38 -2.65
C ARG A 20 0.61 17.46 -1.34
N PRO A 21 0.25 18.67 -0.86
CA PRO A 21 -0.40 18.82 0.44
C PRO A 21 -1.74 18.09 0.57
N ASP A 22 -2.53 18.02 -0.51
CA ASP A 22 -3.81 17.32 -0.55
C ASP A 22 -3.63 15.80 -0.36
N ILE A 23 -2.61 15.22 -0.99
CA ILE A 23 -2.27 13.80 -0.86
C ILE A 23 -1.72 13.53 0.54
N ALA A 24 -0.74 14.31 1.01
CA ALA A 24 -0.13 14.13 2.32
C ALA A 24 -1.17 14.21 3.45
N ALA A 25 -2.06 15.22 3.39
CA ALA A 25 -3.13 15.40 4.36
C ALA A 25 -4.14 14.25 4.30
N PHE A 26 -4.56 13.82 3.11
CA PHE A 26 -5.51 12.71 2.99
C PHE A 26 -4.93 11.40 3.53
N VAL A 27 -3.71 11.06 3.15
CA VAL A 27 -3.04 9.82 3.56
C VAL A 27 -2.83 9.79 5.07
N SER A 28 -2.24 10.85 5.64
CA SER A 28 -1.97 10.92 7.10
C SER A 28 -3.24 10.91 7.96
N ASN A 29 -4.36 11.43 7.45
CA ASN A 29 -5.63 11.42 8.18
C ASN A 29 -6.40 10.09 8.12
N LYS A 30 -6.08 9.22 7.16
CA LYS A 30 -6.87 8.02 6.85
C LYS A 30 -6.10 6.70 6.97
N PHE A 31 -4.77 6.75 6.93
CA PHE A 31 -3.94 5.55 6.86
C PHE A 31 -2.73 5.64 7.79
N ASP A 32 -2.47 4.54 8.49
CA ASP A 32 -1.17 4.27 9.08
C ASP A 32 -0.25 3.69 8.01
N MET A 33 0.82 4.39 7.67
CA MET A 33 1.75 3.97 6.63
C MET A 33 3.06 3.46 7.24
N LEU A 34 3.40 2.21 6.92
CA LEU A 34 4.69 1.60 7.26
C LEU A 34 5.59 1.54 6.04
N GLU A 35 6.82 2.05 6.16
CA GLU A 35 7.87 1.92 5.15
C GLU A 35 8.73 0.67 5.43
N LEU A 36 8.89 -0.16 4.40
CA LEU A 36 9.69 -1.39 4.43
C LEU A 36 10.68 -1.42 3.26
N ASN A 37 11.91 -1.88 3.51
CA ASN A 37 12.89 -2.08 2.45
C ASN A 37 12.75 -3.48 1.83
N ILE A 38 12.52 -3.57 0.52
CA ILE A 38 12.32 -4.85 -0.19
C ILE A 38 13.53 -5.80 -0.11
N LEU A 39 14.74 -5.27 0.10
CA LEU A 39 15.97 -6.04 0.32
C LEU A 39 16.47 -5.95 1.77
N GLY A 40 15.66 -5.38 2.67
CA GLY A 40 16.03 -5.11 4.05
C GLY A 40 16.17 -6.37 4.90
N SER A 41 17.06 -6.29 5.89
CA SER A 41 17.32 -7.35 6.87
C SER A 41 16.72 -7.06 8.24
N ARG A 42 16.02 -5.93 8.42
CA ARG A 42 15.34 -5.60 9.68
C ARG A 42 14.30 -6.67 9.99
N LYS A 43 14.23 -7.08 11.26
CA LYS A 43 13.21 -8.01 11.74
C LYS A 43 11.86 -7.30 11.86
N VAL A 44 10.83 -7.96 11.36
CA VAL A 44 9.44 -7.52 11.35
C VAL A 44 8.54 -8.70 11.67
N THR A 45 7.46 -8.45 12.40
CA THR A 45 6.45 -9.46 12.74
C THR A 45 5.29 -9.33 11.77
N ASP A 46 4.96 -10.41 11.06
CA ASP A 46 3.79 -10.47 10.18
C ASP A 46 2.49 -10.63 10.99
N PHE A 47 1.33 -10.46 10.36
CA PHE A 47 0.02 -10.57 11.00
C PHE A 47 -0.24 -11.95 11.62
N ASP A 48 0.40 -13.01 11.13
CA ASP A 48 0.32 -14.34 11.75
C ASP A 48 1.24 -14.55 12.96
N GLY A 49 2.06 -13.55 13.30
CA GLY A 49 3.02 -13.60 14.40
C GLY A 49 4.38 -14.16 14.01
N GLU A 50 4.59 -14.53 12.74
CA GLU A 50 5.90 -14.99 12.26
C GLU A 50 6.88 -13.81 12.20
N GLU A 51 8.09 -13.99 12.77
CA GLU A 51 9.16 -13.00 12.68
C GLU A 51 10.05 -13.27 11.46
N LEU A 52 10.08 -12.30 10.54
CA LEU A 52 10.78 -12.38 9.26
C LEU A 52 11.72 -11.18 9.08
N THR A 53 12.69 -11.30 8.18
CA THR A 53 13.32 -10.10 7.62
C THR A 53 12.37 -9.41 6.64
N GLU A 54 12.53 -8.10 6.42
CA GLU A 54 11.74 -7.38 5.41
C GLU A 54 11.81 -8.05 4.03
N LYS A 55 12.99 -8.53 3.62
CA LYS A 55 13.17 -9.28 2.37
C LYS A 55 12.35 -10.57 2.32
N GLN A 56 12.32 -11.33 3.42
CA GLN A 56 11.51 -12.56 3.50
C GLN A 56 10.01 -12.23 3.47
N LEU A 57 9.59 -11.19 4.18
CA LEU A 57 8.21 -10.72 4.17
C LEU A 57 7.77 -10.26 2.77
N ALA A 58 8.62 -9.50 2.06
CA ALA A 58 8.38 -9.12 0.67
C ALA A 58 8.17 -10.35 -0.22
N GLY A 59 9.00 -11.38 -0.05
CA GLY A 59 8.86 -12.66 -0.73
C GLY A 59 7.53 -13.37 -0.42
N LYS A 60 7.14 -13.43 0.86
CA LYS A 60 5.87 -14.02 1.32
C LYS A 60 4.64 -13.36 0.68
N TYR A 61 4.69 -12.04 0.49
CA TYR A 61 3.63 -11.25 -0.16
C TYR A 61 3.80 -11.09 -1.69
N ALA A 62 4.75 -11.82 -2.28
CA ALA A 62 5.09 -11.78 -3.71
C ALA A 62 5.38 -10.35 -4.24
N VAL A 63 5.97 -9.49 -3.41
CA VAL A 63 6.39 -8.14 -3.80
C VAL A 63 7.70 -8.24 -4.58
N ARG A 64 7.69 -7.77 -5.84
CA ARG A 64 8.82 -7.89 -6.77
C ARG A 64 9.35 -6.57 -7.29
N PHE A 65 8.61 -5.48 -7.10
CA PHE A 65 8.91 -4.17 -7.68
C PHE A 65 8.82 -3.07 -6.62
N THR A 66 9.49 -1.96 -6.86
CA THR A 66 9.43 -0.78 -5.99
C THR A 66 9.19 0.47 -6.85
N PRO A 67 8.38 1.43 -6.36
CA PRO A 67 7.60 1.35 -5.12
C PRO A 67 6.43 0.36 -5.27
N THR A 68 6.12 -0.40 -4.22
CA THR A 68 4.85 -1.14 -4.12
C THR A 68 4.11 -0.69 -2.88
N ILE A 69 2.85 -0.28 -3.00
CA ILE A 69 2.00 0.06 -1.84
C ILE A 69 0.93 -1.01 -1.72
N GLN A 70 0.95 -1.75 -0.61
CA GLN A 70 -0.10 -2.71 -0.28
C GLN A 70 -1.07 -2.08 0.72
N PHE A 71 -2.36 -2.29 0.49
CA PHE A 71 -3.41 -1.82 1.36
C PHE A 71 -4.00 -2.99 2.13
N PHE A 72 -4.07 -2.84 3.44
CA PHE A 72 -4.66 -3.82 4.36
C PHE A 72 -5.81 -3.15 5.09
N GLU A 73 -6.86 -3.92 5.38
CA GLU A 73 -8.06 -3.44 6.06
C GLU A 73 -8.45 -4.40 7.19
N GLY A 74 -9.00 -3.85 8.27
CA GLY A 74 -9.39 -4.59 9.46
C GLY A 74 -8.27 -4.67 10.50
N THR A 75 -8.50 -5.47 11.53
CA THR A 75 -7.54 -5.65 12.62
C THR A 75 -6.50 -6.73 12.30
N ALA A 76 -5.39 -6.72 13.03
CA ALA A 76 -4.39 -7.80 12.94
C ALA A 76 -5.02 -9.18 13.18
N ASP A 77 -5.99 -9.30 14.10
CA ASP A 77 -6.69 -10.56 14.38
C ASP A 77 -7.53 -11.02 13.19
N ASN A 78 -8.19 -10.11 12.47
CA ASN A 78 -8.94 -10.46 11.25
C ASN A 78 -8.00 -10.94 10.14
N LEU A 79 -6.87 -10.24 9.95
CA LEU A 79 -5.90 -10.54 8.90
C LEU A 79 -5.13 -11.84 9.17
N LYS A 80 -4.85 -12.14 10.44
CA LYS A 80 -4.20 -13.37 10.88
C LYS A 80 -4.93 -14.64 10.42
N GLN A 81 -6.26 -14.60 10.33
CA GLN A 81 -7.08 -15.73 9.90
C GLN A 81 -7.04 -15.98 8.38
N LYS A 82 -6.53 -15.02 7.60
CA LYS A 82 -6.43 -15.13 6.15
C LYS A 82 -5.03 -15.60 5.73
N PRO A 83 -4.91 -16.38 4.64
CA PRO A 83 -3.60 -16.64 4.04
C PRO A 83 -2.99 -15.32 3.53
N ALA A 84 -1.65 -15.22 3.54
CA ALA A 84 -0.95 -13.98 3.18
C ALA A 84 -1.37 -13.40 1.81
N SER A 85 -1.67 -14.28 0.84
CA SER A 85 -2.15 -13.91 -0.49
C SER A 85 -3.52 -13.22 -0.54
N GLU A 86 -4.31 -13.30 0.53
CA GLU A 86 -5.69 -12.77 0.61
C GLU A 86 -5.85 -11.66 1.66
N ARG A 87 -4.77 -11.27 2.36
CA ARG A 87 -4.82 -10.24 3.40
C ARG A 87 -4.93 -8.83 2.83
N GLU A 88 -4.33 -8.58 1.67
CA GLU A 88 -4.40 -7.25 1.04
C GLU A 88 -5.71 -7.04 0.30
N VAL A 89 -6.20 -5.80 0.31
CA VAL A 89 -7.39 -5.39 -0.43
C VAL A 89 -7.06 -5.10 -1.90
N ILE A 90 -5.95 -4.39 -2.09
CA ILE A 90 -5.40 -3.99 -3.38
C ILE A 90 -3.94 -3.58 -3.17
N ARG A 91 -3.17 -3.50 -4.25
CA ARG A 91 -1.83 -2.90 -4.25
C ARG A 91 -1.63 -1.97 -5.44
N ILE A 92 -0.75 -0.99 -5.28
CA ILE A 92 -0.18 -0.19 -6.38
C ILE A 92 1.19 -0.79 -6.69
N PRO A 93 1.39 -1.50 -7.82
CA PRO A 93 2.63 -2.19 -8.14
C PRO A 93 3.58 -1.32 -8.99
N GLY A 94 3.84 -0.08 -8.56
CA GLY A 94 4.73 0.85 -9.26
C GLY A 94 4.38 2.32 -9.00
N TYR A 95 5.00 3.21 -9.76
CA TYR A 95 4.67 4.63 -9.71
C TYR A 95 3.36 4.93 -10.44
N LEU A 96 2.53 5.77 -9.81
CA LEU A 96 1.35 6.39 -10.41
C LEU A 96 1.53 7.90 -10.33
N ARG A 97 1.01 8.61 -11.32
CA ARG A 97 0.91 10.08 -11.27
C ARG A 97 0.02 10.49 -10.09
N PRO A 98 0.22 11.69 -9.53
CA PRO A 98 -0.45 12.13 -8.31
C PRO A 98 -1.96 11.92 -8.23
N ASP A 99 -2.72 12.23 -9.28
CA ASP A 99 -4.18 12.12 -9.22
C ASP A 99 -4.64 10.65 -9.23
N ASP A 100 -4.03 9.83 -10.11
CA ASP A 100 -4.30 8.39 -10.16
C ASP A 100 -3.86 7.69 -8.85
N PHE A 101 -2.77 8.19 -8.23
CA PHE A 101 -2.31 7.75 -6.91
C PHE A 101 -3.34 8.06 -5.83
N LEU A 102 -3.82 9.31 -5.76
CA LEU A 102 -4.82 9.74 -4.78
C LEU A 102 -6.16 9.00 -4.95
N ASP A 103 -6.57 8.72 -6.19
CA ASP A 103 -7.80 7.98 -6.49
C ASP A 103 -7.77 6.56 -5.88
N VAL A 104 -6.62 5.89 -5.88
CA VAL A 104 -6.51 4.57 -5.22
C VAL A 104 -6.66 4.70 -3.70
N PHE A 105 -6.05 5.71 -3.07
CA PHE A 105 -6.22 5.95 -1.63
C PHE A 105 -7.68 6.28 -1.29
N ARG A 106 -8.36 7.10 -2.09
CA ARG A 106 -9.78 7.42 -1.90
C ARG A 106 -10.65 6.17 -2.06
N TYR A 107 -10.39 5.37 -3.07
CA TYR A 107 -11.09 4.11 -3.27
C TYR A 107 -10.96 3.19 -2.06
N VAL A 108 -9.74 2.96 -1.55
CA VAL A 108 -9.55 2.09 -0.38
C VAL A 108 -10.25 2.66 0.86
N ALA A 109 -10.19 3.98 1.07
CA ALA A 109 -10.87 4.63 2.19
C ALA A 109 -12.40 4.53 2.12
N GLN A 110 -12.99 4.45 0.92
CA GLN A 110 -14.44 4.30 0.72
C GLN A 110 -14.89 2.84 0.58
N LYS A 111 -13.99 1.93 0.16
CA LYS A 111 -14.32 0.53 -0.11
C LYS A 111 -14.76 -0.22 1.14
N GLY A 112 -14.30 0.18 2.33
CA GLY A 112 -14.80 -0.38 3.59
C GLY A 112 -16.32 -0.36 3.73
N ASP A 113 -17.00 0.52 2.98
CA ASP A 113 -18.46 0.67 2.96
C ASP A 113 -19.13 0.11 1.68
N SER A 114 -18.38 -0.40 0.67
CA SER A 114 -18.97 -0.74 -0.64
C SER A 114 -18.29 -1.90 -1.40
N ASN A 115 -19.11 -2.72 -2.06
CA ASN A 115 -18.67 -3.82 -2.95
C ASN A 115 -18.26 -3.37 -4.37
N GLN A 116 -18.04 -2.07 -4.60
CA GLN A 116 -17.71 -1.55 -5.92
C GLN A 116 -16.28 -1.91 -6.33
N THR A 117 -16.04 -2.12 -7.63
CA THR A 117 -14.68 -2.30 -8.16
C THR A 117 -13.98 -0.95 -8.30
N PHE A 118 -12.65 -0.94 -8.36
CA PHE A 118 -11.90 0.30 -8.60
C PHE A 118 -12.30 1.00 -9.90
N ARG A 119 -12.64 0.21 -10.93
CA ARG A 119 -13.11 0.75 -12.22
C ARG A 119 -14.45 1.48 -12.08
N ASP A 120 -15.35 0.94 -11.27
CA ASP A 120 -16.68 1.55 -11.07
C ASP A 120 -16.56 2.83 -10.25
N PHE A 121 -15.70 2.81 -9.22
CA PHE A 121 -15.35 3.99 -8.43
C PHE A 121 -14.81 5.14 -9.29
N LEU A 122 -13.87 4.85 -10.21
CA LEU A 122 -13.33 5.87 -11.12
C LEU A 122 -14.40 6.49 -12.03
N LYS A 123 -15.45 5.74 -12.38
CA LYS A 123 -16.56 6.26 -13.20
C LYS A 123 -17.47 7.18 -12.39
N SER A 124 -17.73 6.86 -11.12
CA SER A 124 -18.63 7.66 -10.28
C SER A 124 -18.00 8.97 -9.82
N GLU A 125 -16.70 8.99 -9.52
CA GLU A 125 -15.98 10.21 -9.06
C GLU A 125 -15.64 11.18 -10.19
N ARG A 126 -15.57 10.71 -11.45
CA ARG A 126 -15.21 11.52 -12.62
C ARG A 126 -16.40 11.88 -13.52
N SER A 127 -17.64 11.59 -13.09
CA SER A 127 -18.89 11.99 -13.75
C SER A 127 -19.45 13.27 -13.13
#